data_AF-A0A6A6UDU1-F1
#
_entry.id   AF-A0A6A6UDU1-F1
#
_cell.length_a   1.000
_cell.length_b   1.000
_cell.length_c   1.000
_cell.angle_alpha   90.00
_cell.angle_beta   90.00
_cell.angle_gamma   90.00
#
_symmetry.space_group_name_H-M   'P 1'
#
loop_
_entity.id
_entity.type
_entity.pdbx_description
1 polymer ?
#
loop_
_entity_poly.entity_id
_entity_poly.type
_entity_poly.pdbx_seq_one_letter_code
_entity_poly.pdbx_strand_id
1 'polypeptide(L)'
;MPLCSACSSIPFSSLPPFPSWLPYAHIPSAIEKDLVPFLQNPHPEPINLQRPLGLPHHQSPDLLRQSAQTCGLCSLILAGYNRVLEARERHVADEVGRFYDEAGGPDGRFWVCARREGQQGFLVLNWSEKRRDSGSHEVYVVAGAGFAVDDVRWPPKSAEDQSTQTPRPQQHCNASSRG
;
A
#
# COMPACT_ATOMS: atom_id res chain seq x y z
N MET A 1 14.82 -3.71 13.01
CA MET A 1 14.63 -2.26 12.85
C MET A 1 14.00 -1.73 14.12
N PRO A 2 14.59 -0.74 14.82
CA PRO A 2 13.95 -0.14 15.98
C PRO A 2 12.64 0.51 15.56
N LEU A 3 11.66 0.55 16.46
CA LEU A 3 10.43 1.33 16.29
C LEU A 3 10.49 2.55 17.22
N CYS A 4 10.02 3.69 16.75
CA CYS A 4 9.76 4.85 17.62
C CYS A 4 8.51 4.60 18.47
N SER A 5 8.29 5.44 19.49
CA SER A 5 7.13 5.35 20.38
C SER A 5 5.79 5.36 19.65
N ALA A 6 5.67 6.15 18.57
CA ALA A 6 4.46 6.24 17.75
C ALA A 6 4.19 4.96 16.95
N CYS A 7 5.22 4.30 16.43
CA CYS A 7 5.08 3.03 15.72
C CYS A 7 4.85 1.86 16.68
N SER A 8 5.50 1.85 17.85
CA SER A 8 5.37 0.79 18.84
C SER A 8 4.01 0.78 19.56
N SER A 9 3.32 1.93 19.58
CA SER A 9 1.99 2.04 20.19
C SER A 9 0.85 1.63 19.26
N ILE A 10 1.14 1.32 17.98
CA ILE A 10 0.11 0.92 17.01
C ILE A 10 -0.41 -0.48 17.35
N PRO A 11 -1.71 -0.64 17.62
CA PRO A 11 -2.30 -1.95 17.88
C PRO A 11 -2.60 -2.65 16.54
N PHE A 12 -1.57 -3.22 15.90
CA PHE A 12 -1.68 -3.80 14.56
C PHE A 12 -2.76 -4.90 14.42
N SER A 13 -3.10 -5.59 15.50
CA SER A 13 -4.17 -6.60 15.54
C SER A 13 -5.59 -6.02 15.59
N SER A 14 -5.73 -4.74 15.94
CA SER A 14 -7.02 -4.08 16.14
C SER A 14 -7.04 -2.66 15.56
N LEU A 15 -6.47 -2.50 14.36
CA LEU A 15 -6.49 -1.22 13.65
C LEU A 15 -7.93 -0.83 13.29
N PRO A 16 -8.25 0.49 13.26
CA PRO A 16 -9.50 0.95 12.69
C PRO A 16 -9.67 0.44 11.26
N PRO A 17 -10.89 0.04 10.85
CA PRO A 17 -11.12 -0.41 9.49
C PRO A 17 -10.84 0.72 8.49
N PHE A 18 -10.56 0.33 7.24
CA PHE A 18 -10.47 1.30 6.15
C PHE A 18 -11.77 2.14 6.10
N PRO A 19 -11.69 3.48 5.97
CA PRO A 19 -12.88 4.33 6.04
C PRO A 19 -13.93 3.96 4.98
N SER A 20 -15.10 3.49 5.42
CA SER A 20 -16.16 3.00 4.52
C SER A 20 -16.81 4.08 3.66
N TRP A 21 -16.65 5.35 4.05
CA TRP A 21 -17.15 6.50 3.31
C TRP A 21 -16.22 6.93 2.17
N LEU A 22 -14.99 6.39 2.10
CA LEU A 22 -14.13 6.57 0.93
C LEU A 22 -14.61 5.65 -0.20
N PRO A 23 -14.61 6.14 -1.45
CA PRO A 23 -15.04 5.37 -2.62
C PRO A 23 -14.24 4.07 -2.77
N TYR A 24 -14.84 3.07 -3.43
CA TYR A 24 -14.11 1.87 -3.86
C TYR A 24 -13.14 2.15 -5.01
N ALA A 25 -13.50 3.08 -5.89
CA ALA A 25 -12.66 3.50 -7.00
C ALA A 25 -11.60 4.51 -6.52
N HIS A 26 -10.35 4.24 -6.88
CA HIS A 26 -9.32 5.26 -6.97
C HIS A 26 -9.29 5.73 -8.42
N ILE A 27 -8.91 6.99 -8.65
CA ILE A 27 -8.54 7.43 -9.99
C ILE A 27 -7.01 7.36 -10.02
N PRO A 28 -6.41 6.26 -10.50
CA PRO A 28 -4.99 6.30 -10.77
C PRO A 28 -4.78 7.40 -11.81
N SER A 29 -3.92 8.37 -11.50
CA SER A 29 -3.46 9.28 -12.53
C SER A 29 -2.92 8.43 -13.68
N ALA A 30 -3.43 8.65 -14.90
CA ALA A 30 -2.97 7.92 -16.09
C ALA A 30 -1.44 8.08 -16.30
N ILE A 31 -0.87 9.11 -15.67
CA ILE A 31 0.53 9.51 -15.75
C ILE A 31 1.31 9.00 -14.52
N GLU A 32 0.67 8.86 -13.36
CA GLU A 32 1.38 8.64 -12.08
C GLU A 32 0.72 7.61 -11.17
N LYS A 33 1.33 6.42 -11.13
CA LYS A 33 0.88 5.30 -10.29
C LYS A 33 1.02 5.55 -8.79
N ASP A 34 1.89 6.48 -8.40
CA ASP A 34 2.12 6.85 -7.00
C ASP A 34 1.17 7.95 -6.52
N LEU A 35 0.46 8.64 -7.44
CA LEU A 35 -0.57 9.61 -7.11
C LEU A 35 -1.93 8.93 -7.19
N VAL A 36 -2.36 8.34 -6.07
CA VAL A 36 -3.62 7.61 -5.96
C VAL A 36 -4.55 8.31 -4.97
N PRO A 37 -5.20 9.42 -5.39
CA PRO A 37 -6.23 10.04 -4.57
C PRO A 37 -7.51 9.21 -4.62
N PHE A 38 -8.14 9.05 -3.46
CA PHE A 38 -9.54 8.66 -3.41
C PHE A 38 -10.42 9.90 -3.62
N LEU A 39 -11.09 9.97 -4.77
CA LEU A 39 -12.06 11.02 -5.05
C LEU A 39 -13.39 10.69 -4.40
N GLN A 40 -13.78 11.47 -3.40
CA GLN A 40 -15.11 11.34 -2.85
C GLN A 40 -16.16 11.54 -3.96
N ASN A 41 -16.99 10.53 -4.21
CA ASN A 41 -18.21 10.74 -4.98
C ASN A 41 -19.01 11.86 -4.29
N PRO A 42 -19.66 12.77 -5.03
CA PRO A 42 -20.51 13.80 -4.43
C PRO A 42 -21.59 13.12 -3.60
N HIS A 43 -21.36 13.04 -2.28
CA HIS A 43 -22.29 12.45 -1.34
C HIS A 43 -23.27 13.56 -0.96
N PRO A 44 -24.59 13.29 -0.92
CA PRO A 44 -25.59 14.32 -0.62
C PRO A 44 -25.48 14.90 0.79
N GLU A 45 -24.70 14.29 1.68
CA GLU A 45 -24.47 14.81 3.03
C GLU A 45 -23.06 15.38 3.16
N PRO A 46 -22.90 16.58 3.77
CA PRO A 46 -21.60 17.14 4.04
C PRO A 46 -20.83 16.23 5.01
N ILE A 47 -19.72 15.65 4.55
CA ILE A 47 -18.89 14.82 5.42
C ILE A 47 -18.31 15.71 6.53
N ASN A 48 -18.55 15.30 7.77
CA ASN A 48 -17.88 15.88 8.91
C ASN A 48 -16.39 15.55 8.83
N LEU A 49 -15.57 16.56 8.53
CA LEU A 49 -14.12 16.49 8.52
C LEU A 49 -13.47 16.03 9.82
N GLN A 50 -14.24 16.00 10.91
CA GLN A 50 -13.80 15.41 12.17
C GLN A 50 -13.81 13.88 12.14
N ARG A 51 -14.28 13.23 11.07
CA ARG A 51 -14.21 11.78 10.95
C ARG A 51 -12.74 11.37 10.80
N PRO A 52 -12.19 10.58 11.73
CA PRO A 52 -10.80 10.15 11.65
C PRO A 52 -10.61 9.22 10.45
N LEU A 53 -9.52 9.41 9.70
CA LEU A 53 -9.07 8.48 8.65
C LEU A 53 -8.58 7.15 9.22
N GLY A 54 -8.32 7.12 10.52
CA GLY A 54 -7.78 5.98 11.25
C GLY A 54 -7.15 6.44 12.56
N LEU A 55 -6.23 5.65 13.08
CA LEU A 55 -5.45 5.99 14.26
C LEU A 55 -4.43 7.08 13.92
N PRO A 56 -4.35 8.19 14.67
CA PRO A 56 -3.32 9.20 14.46
C PRO A 56 -1.92 8.60 14.64
N HIS A 57 -1.03 8.87 13.69
CA HIS A 57 0.40 8.57 13.77
C HIS A 57 1.16 9.90 13.94
N HIS A 58 2.23 10.17 13.18
CA HIS A 58 2.85 11.49 13.17
C HIS A 58 1.89 12.55 12.60
N GLN A 59 1.83 13.72 13.22
CA GLN A 59 0.94 14.81 12.79
C GLN A 59 1.73 15.97 12.14
N SER A 60 2.99 15.73 11.76
CA SER A 60 3.73 16.61 10.86
C SER A 60 4.80 15.83 10.08
N PRO A 61 5.17 16.30 8.88
CA PRO A 61 6.28 15.73 8.11
C PRO A 61 7.62 15.80 8.84
N ASP A 62 7.85 16.84 9.64
CA ASP A 62 9.11 17.02 10.38
C ASP A 62 9.27 15.98 11.49
N LEU A 63 8.20 15.68 12.23
CA LEU A 63 8.19 14.63 13.25
C LEU A 63 8.39 13.24 12.63
N LEU A 64 7.78 13.01 11.47
CA LEU A 64 8.01 11.79 10.69
C LEU A 64 9.48 11.69 10.25
N ARG A 65 10.05 12.77 9.70
CA ARG A 65 11.45 12.82 9.24
C ARG A 65 12.43 12.59 10.37
N GLN A 66 12.21 13.20 11.53
CA GLN A 66 13.03 12.99 12.71
C GLN A 66 12.97 11.52 13.16
N SER A 67 11.77 10.96 13.26
CA SER A 67 11.59 9.56 13.68
C SER A 67 12.16 8.57 12.67
N ALA A 68 12.11 8.88 11.37
CA ALA A 68 12.66 8.05 10.29
C ALA A 68 14.18 7.86 10.37
N GLN A 69 14.91 8.71 11.10
CA GLN A 69 16.35 8.55 11.31
C GLN A 69 16.69 7.28 12.11
N THR A 70 15.77 6.81 12.96
CA THR A 70 15.98 5.66 13.86
C THR A 70 14.90 4.59 13.75
N CYS A 71 13.73 4.92 13.19
CA CYS A 71 12.59 4.02 13.03
C CYS A 71 12.44 3.54 11.58
N GLY A 72 12.57 2.22 11.37
CA GLY A 72 12.47 1.63 10.03
C GLY A 72 11.08 1.79 9.40
N LEU A 73 10.01 1.68 10.19
CA LEU A 73 8.64 1.92 9.69
C LEU A 73 8.45 3.38 9.27
N CYS A 74 8.91 4.34 10.07
CA CYS A 74 8.84 5.76 9.71
C CYS A 74 9.65 6.07 8.45
N SER A 75 10.79 5.41 8.25
CA SER A 75 11.59 5.54 7.01
C SER A 75 10.81 5.09 5.78
N LEU A 76 10.11 3.94 5.85
CA LEU A 76 9.26 3.46 4.76
C LEU A 76 8.09 4.42 4.48
N ILE A 77 7.44 4.92 5.53
CA ILE A 77 6.33 5.87 5.40
C ILE A 77 6.82 7.18 4.77
N LEU A 78 7.99 7.68 5.20
CA LEU A 78 8.60 8.90 4.64
C LEU A 78 8.94 8.73 3.16
N ALA A 79 9.51 7.59 2.77
CA ALA A 79 9.80 7.30 1.37
C ALA A 79 8.53 7.26 0.51
N GLY A 80 7.45 6.67 1.04
CA GLY A 80 6.14 6.70 0.40
C GLY A 80 5.58 8.13 0.25
N TYR A 81 5.62 8.91 1.33
CA TYR A 81 5.18 10.31 1.31
C TYR A 81 5.96 11.16 0.30
N ASN A 82 7.29 11.02 0.25
CA ASN A 82 8.11 11.74 -0.72
C ASN A 82 7.76 11.37 -2.16
N ARG A 83 7.50 10.09 -2.46
CA ARG A 83 7.02 9.68 -3.80
C ARG A 83 5.71 10.34 -4.19
N VAL A 84 4.77 10.49 -3.24
CA VAL A 84 3.51 11.22 -3.49
C VAL A 84 3.78 12.69 -3.77
N LEU A 85 4.70 13.34 -3.05
CA LEU A 85 5.07 14.73 -3.30
C LEU A 85 5.75 14.92 -4.66
N GLU A 86 6.73 14.08 -4.99
CA GLU A 86 7.43 14.10 -6.29
C GLU A 86 6.46 13.86 -7.45
N ALA A 87 5.54 12.91 -7.27
CA ALA A 87 4.48 12.65 -8.23
C ALA A 87 3.64 13.93 -8.42
N ARG A 88 3.12 14.48 -7.32
CA ARG A 88 2.35 15.72 -7.36
C ARG A 88 3.09 16.87 -8.04
N GLU A 89 4.37 17.07 -7.76
CA GLU A 89 5.18 18.10 -8.42
C GLU A 89 5.17 17.97 -9.94
N ARG A 90 5.30 16.74 -10.46
CA ARG A 90 5.18 16.49 -11.90
C ARG A 90 3.75 16.71 -12.41
N HIS A 91 2.74 16.30 -11.65
CA HIS A 91 1.33 16.51 -12.01
C HIS A 91 0.98 17.99 -12.17
N VAL A 92 1.43 18.86 -11.26
CA VAL A 92 1.14 20.31 -11.33
C VAL A 92 2.09 21.09 -12.26
N ALA A 93 3.20 20.47 -12.66
CA ALA A 93 4.07 21.02 -13.70
C ALA A 93 3.38 20.99 -15.08
N ASP A 94 2.55 19.98 -15.33
CA ASP A 94 1.69 19.91 -16.51
C ASP A 94 0.56 20.96 -16.44
N GLU A 95 0.30 21.65 -17.55
CA GLU A 95 -0.66 22.76 -17.60
C GLU A 95 -2.10 22.29 -17.39
N VAL A 96 -2.43 21.11 -17.94
CA VAL A 96 -3.74 20.47 -17.75
C VAL A 96 -3.88 20.01 -16.30
N GLY A 97 -2.88 19.31 -15.75
CA GLY A 97 -2.87 18.91 -14.35
C GLY A 97 -3.07 20.09 -13.39
N ARG A 98 -2.37 21.21 -13.62
CA ARG A 98 -2.53 22.43 -12.81
C ARG A 98 -3.92 23.04 -12.88
N PHE A 99 -4.53 23.06 -14.07
CA PHE A 99 -5.85 23.66 -14.26
C PHE A 99 -6.95 22.85 -13.57
N TYR A 100 -6.79 21.53 -13.49
CA TYR A 100 -7.78 20.62 -12.88
C TYR A 100 -7.43 20.16 -11.45
N ASP A 101 -6.29 20.57 -10.87
CA ASP A 101 -5.90 20.26 -9.48
C ASP A 101 -6.64 21.15 -8.47
N GLU A 102 -7.87 20.75 -8.14
CA GLU A 102 -8.69 21.41 -7.13
C GLU A 102 -8.33 21.02 -5.68
N ALA A 103 -7.69 19.87 -5.48
CA ALA A 103 -7.51 19.28 -4.15
C ALA A 103 -6.20 19.66 -3.46
N GLY A 104 -5.18 20.05 -4.21
CA GLY A 104 -3.90 20.44 -3.62
C GLY A 104 -3.10 19.25 -3.09
N GLY A 105 -2.12 19.51 -2.22
CA GLY A 105 -1.19 18.48 -1.75
C GLY A 105 -1.71 17.66 -0.58
N PRO A 106 -0.98 16.61 -0.18
CA PRO A 106 -1.19 15.97 1.11
C PRO A 106 -0.84 16.94 2.27
N ASP A 107 -1.71 17.07 3.26
CA ASP A 107 -1.63 17.98 4.41
C ASP A 107 -0.53 17.67 5.44
N GLY A 108 0.20 16.56 5.25
CA GLY A 108 1.31 16.15 6.11
C GLY A 108 0.94 15.56 7.48
N ARG A 109 -0.34 15.30 7.77
CA ARG A 109 -0.79 14.55 8.94
C ARG A 109 -1.05 13.09 8.60
N PHE A 110 -0.54 12.15 9.39
CA PHE A 110 -0.54 10.74 9.03
C PHE A 110 -1.54 9.96 9.88
N TRP A 111 -2.40 9.17 9.22
CA TRP A 111 -3.33 8.25 9.88
C TRP A 111 -3.10 6.83 9.43
N VAL A 112 -3.25 5.89 10.35
CA VAL A 112 -3.06 4.45 10.09
C VAL A 112 -4.39 3.73 10.22
N CYS A 113 -4.73 2.93 9.21
CA CYS A 113 -5.91 2.06 9.22
C CYS A 113 -5.56 0.67 8.69
N ALA A 114 -6.44 -0.29 8.93
CA ALA A 114 -6.35 -1.62 8.34
C ALA A 114 -6.42 -1.54 6.81
N ARG A 115 -5.79 -2.49 6.13
CA ARG A 115 -5.96 -2.64 4.68
C ARG A 115 -7.40 -3.04 4.36
N ARG A 116 -7.82 -2.76 3.12
CA ARG A 116 -9.13 -3.17 2.61
C ARG A 116 -9.28 -4.69 2.65
N GLU A 117 -10.53 -5.15 2.69
CA GLU A 117 -10.89 -6.57 2.52
C GLU A 117 -10.25 -7.52 3.55
N GLY A 118 -9.94 -7.02 4.75
CA GLY A 118 -9.36 -7.84 5.82
C GLY A 118 -7.92 -8.31 5.52
N GLN A 119 -7.25 -7.70 4.54
CA GLN A 119 -5.87 -8.05 4.22
C GLN A 119 -4.94 -7.69 5.39
N GLN A 120 -3.93 -8.54 5.63
CA GLN A 120 -2.96 -8.33 6.70
C GLN A 120 -2.05 -7.13 6.39
N GLY A 121 -1.80 -6.32 7.42
CA GLY A 121 -0.99 -5.11 7.33
C GLY A 121 -1.80 -3.82 7.55
N PHE A 122 -1.26 -2.69 7.09
CA PHE A 122 -1.88 -1.38 7.27
C PHE A 122 -1.66 -0.45 6.08
N LEU A 123 -2.48 0.60 6.01
CA LEU A 123 -2.31 1.74 5.10
C LEU A 123 -2.05 3.00 5.91
N VAL A 124 -1.30 3.93 5.30
CA VAL A 124 -1.11 5.28 5.80
C VAL A 124 -1.84 6.24 4.88
N LEU A 125 -2.79 6.97 5.46
CA LEU A 125 -3.63 7.93 4.78
C LEU A 125 -3.24 9.35 5.17
N ASN A 126 -3.57 10.29 4.29
CA ASN A 126 -3.34 11.71 4.46
C ASN A 126 -4.49 12.51 3.80
N TRP A 127 -4.94 13.60 4.41
CA TRP A 127 -5.97 14.45 3.79
C TRP A 127 -5.34 15.37 2.75
N SER A 128 -6.12 15.81 1.78
CA SER A 128 -5.73 16.93 0.94
C SER A 128 -5.73 18.25 1.72
N GLU A 129 -4.81 19.16 1.37
CA GLU A 129 -4.71 20.50 1.93
C GLU A 129 -5.94 21.36 1.58
N LYS A 130 -6.46 21.19 0.35
CA LYS A 130 -7.62 21.94 -0.12
C LYS A 130 -8.86 21.09 -0.09
N ARG A 131 -9.97 21.78 0.16
CA ARG A 131 -11.32 21.34 -0.19
C ARG A 131 -11.54 21.63 -1.66
N ARG A 132 -12.16 20.69 -2.38
CA ARG A 132 -12.81 21.04 -3.63
C ARG A 132 -13.96 22.00 -3.36
N ASP A 133 -14.28 22.85 -4.33
CA ASP A 133 -15.42 23.77 -4.25
C ASP A 133 -16.76 23.02 -4.05
N SER A 134 -16.81 21.75 -4.49
CA SER A 134 -17.91 20.82 -4.23
C SER A 134 -18.03 20.34 -2.78
N GLY A 135 -17.16 20.80 -1.87
CA GLY A 135 -17.13 20.41 -0.46
C GLY A 135 -16.52 19.04 -0.18
N SER A 136 -15.98 18.35 -1.18
CA SER A 136 -15.29 17.07 -1.03
C SER A 136 -13.82 17.23 -0.66
N HIS A 137 -13.31 16.27 0.10
CA HIS A 137 -11.87 16.11 0.38
C HIS A 137 -11.33 14.93 -0.39
N GLU A 138 -10.09 15.07 -0.85
CA GLU A 138 -9.33 13.94 -1.36
C GLU A 138 -8.52 13.33 -0.23
N VAL A 139 -8.31 12.01 -0.32
CA VAL A 139 -7.46 11.27 0.60
C VAL A 139 -6.36 10.58 -0.19
N TYR A 140 -5.12 10.84 0.21
CA TYR A 140 -3.93 10.24 -0.37
C TYR A 140 -3.53 9.00 0.41
N VAL A 141 -3.24 7.91 -0.32
CA VAL A 141 -2.51 6.76 0.24
C VAL A 141 -1.03 7.03 0.07
N VAL A 142 -0.34 7.32 1.18
CA VAL A 142 1.09 7.67 1.13
C VAL A 142 1.99 6.46 1.35
N ALA A 143 1.50 5.43 2.04
CA ALA A 143 2.24 4.20 2.24
C ALA A 143 1.30 3.03 2.55
N GLY A 144 1.80 1.81 2.35
CA GLY A 144 1.16 0.59 2.80
C GLY A 144 2.21 -0.45 3.16
N ALA A 145 1.93 -1.26 4.18
CA ALA A 145 2.76 -2.38 4.58
C ALA A 145 1.88 -3.63 4.65
N GLY A 146 2.34 -4.72 4.04
CA GLY A 146 1.74 -6.05 4.20
C GLY A 146 2.53 -6.85 5.23
N PHE A 147 1.85 -7.57 6.11
CA PHE A 147 2.51 -8.55 6.97
C PHE A 147 2.56 -9.88 6.25
N ALA A 148 3.77 -10.39 6.03
CA ALA A 148 4.00 -11.76 5.63
C ALA A 148 4.42 -12.53 6.88
N VAL A 149 3.75 -13.63 7.16
CA VAL A 149 4.24 -14.64 8.10
C VAL A 149 4.89 -15.74 7.27
N ASP A 150 6.09 -16.17 7.68
CA ASP A 150 6.64 -17.41 7.15
C ASP A 150 5.70 -18.53 7.62
N ASP A 151 4.97 -19.13 6.68
CA ASP A 151 4.22 -20.33 6.98
C ASP A 151 5.20 -21.38 7.49
N VAL A 152 5.07 -21.75 8.76
CA VAL A 152 5.85 -22.82 9.35
C VAL A 152 5.49 -24.12 8.60
N ARG A 153 6.35 -24.47 7.63
CA ARG A 153 6.36 -25.68 6.78
C ARG A 153 5.33 -25.70 5.63
N TRP A 154 5.74 -25.18 4.48
CA TRP A 154 5.61 -25.97 3.25
C TRP A 154 6.36 -27.29 3.48
N PRO A 155 5.78 -28.48 3.27
CA PRO A 155 6.30 -29.71 3.86
C PRO A 155 7.77 -29.91 3.45
N PRO A 156 8.66 -30.36 4.36
CA PRO A 156 9.91 -30.93 3.90
C PRO A 156 9.51 -32.05 2.94
N LYS A 157 10.01 -32.04 1.71
CA LYS A 157 9.90 -33.20 0.81
C LYS A 157 10.26 -34.41 1.66
N SER A 158 9.30 -35.28 1.94
CA SER A 158 9.62 -36.55 2.56
C SER A 158 10.65 -37.21 1.65
N ALA A 159 11.70 -37.74 2.26
CA ALA A 159 12.80 -38.42 1.58
C ALA A 159 12.37 -39.77 0.97
N GLU A 160 11.15 -39.87 0.43
CA GLU A 160 10.58 -41.09 -0.15
C GLU A 160 10.58 -41.10 -1.68
N ASP A 161 11.09 -40.07 -2.34
CA ASP A 161 11.21 -40.03 -3.80
C ASP A 161 12.54 -40.66 -4.31
N GLN A 162 12.98 -41.74 -3.65
CA GLN A 162 14.14 -42.57 -4.09
C GLN A 162 13.79 -44.03 -4.39
N SER A 163 12.52 -44.43 -4.45
CA SER A 163 12.17 -45.82 -4.78
C SER A 163 11.08 -45.94 -5.85
N THR A 164 11.44 -45.68 -7.11
CA THR A 164 10.97 -46.51 -8.25
C THR A 164 11.76 -46.14 -9.52
N GLN A 165 13.03 -46.53 -9.58
CA GLN A 165 13.65 -46.84 -10.88
C GLN A 165 13.29 -48.29 -11.23
N THR A 166 12.15 -48.47 -11.90
CA THR A 166 11.91 -49.69 -12.69
C THR A 166 12.86 -49.67 -13.90
N PRO A 167 13.71 -50.69 -14.10
CA PRO A 167 14.57 -50.75 -15.28
C PRO A 167 13.69 -50.93 -16.53
N ARG A 168 13.89 -50.07 -17.53
CA ARG A 168 13.31 -50.25 -18.87
C ARG A 168 13.83 -51.57 -19.46
N PRO A 169 12.98 -52.43 -20.03
CA PRO A 169 13.46 -53.57 -20.79
C PRO A 169 14.21 -53.08 -22.02
N GLN A 170 15.46 -53.56 -22.18
CA GLN A 170 16.26 -53.35 -23.38
C GLN A 170 15.58 -54.03 -24.57
N GLN A 171 15.07 -53.23 -25.51
CA GLN A 171 14.70 -53.74 -26.83
C GLN A 171 15.97 -54.05 -27.61
N HIS A 172 16.24 -55.35 -27.80
CA HIS A 172 17.22 -55.85 -28.74
C HIS A 172 16.75 -55.57 -30.18
N CYS A 173 17.42 -54.65 -30.87
CA CYS A 173 17.32 -54.51 -32.32
C CYS A 173 18.13 -55.62 -33.00
N ASN A 174 17.47 -56.67 -33.47
CA ASN A 174 18.05 -57.62 -34.41
C ASN A 174 17.85 -57.12 -35.84
N ALA A 175 18.87 -56.50 -36.42
CA ALA A 175 18.95 -56.29 -37.86
C ALA A 175 19.49 -57.57 -38.52
N SER A 176 18.59 -58.39 -39.05
CA SER A 176 18.96 -59.46 -39.98
C SER A 176 19.23 -58.87 -41.35
N SER A 177 20.46 -59.06 -41.81
CA SER A 177 20.88 -59.02 -43.20
C SER A 177 20.16 -60.09 -44.03
N ARG A 178 19.67 -59.73 -45.23
CA ARG A 178 19.86 -60.44 -46.53
C ARG A 178 18.75 -60.08 -47.52
N GLY A 179 19.14 -59.82 -48.76
CA GLY A 179 18.28 -59.64 -49.93
C GLY A 179 18.92 -58.68 -50.90
#